data_AF-A0A9C9TC68-F1
#
_entry.id   AF-A0A9C9TC68-F1
#
_cell.length_a   1.000
_cell.length_b   1.000
_cell.length_c   1.000
_cell.angle_alpha   90.00
_cell.angle_beta   90.00
_cell.angle_gamma   90.00
#
_symmetry.space_group_name_H-M   'P 1'
#
loop_
_entity.id
_entity.type
_entity.pdbx_description
1 polymer ?
#
loop_
_entity_poly.entity_id
_entity_poly.type
_entity_poly.pdbx_seq_one_letter_code
_entity_poly.pdbx_strand_id
1 'polypeptide(L)' 'MNDRPGCLSGLLKLAFLNWVFDWLQERFGFGRGVSCTGCGCGIILLILFLILACSVITGTDWFRLGF' A
#
# COMPACT_ATOMS: atom_id res chain seq x y z
N MET A 1 5.24 17.08 -20.37
CA MET A 1 4.97 16.93 -18.93
C MET A 1 5.35 15.52 -18.56
N ASN A 2 6.52 15.37 -17.94
CA ASN A 2 7.19 14.09 -17.65
C ASN A 2 7.04 13.80 -16.15
N ASP A 3 5.79 13.85 -15.68
CA ASP A 3 5.38 13.86 -14.27
C ASP A 3 5.26 12.45 -13.66
N ARG A 4 6.00 11.48 -14.20
CA ARG A 4 6.05 10.15 -13.60
C ARG A 4 7.01 10.19 -12.42
N PRO A 5 6.55 9.88 -11.19
CA PRO A 5 7.40 9.89 -10.01
C PRO A 5 8.60 8.97 -10.25
N GLY A 6 9.80 9.49 -9.98
CA GLY A 6 11.03 8.71 -10.04
C GLY A 6 11.08 7.55 -9.05
N CYS A 7 12.07 6.67 -9.22
CA CYS A 7 12.25 5.45 -8.42
C CYS A 7 12.25 5.72 -6.91
N LEU A 8 12.92 6.79 -6.46
CA LEU A 8 13.01 7.16 -5.05
C LEU A 8 11.66 7.67 -4.47
N SER A 9 10.90 8.40 -5.30
CA SER A 9 9.56 8.87 -4.97
C SER A 9 8.57 7.69 -4.89
N GLY A 10 8.67 6.74 -5.82
CA GLY A 10 7.91 5.49 -5.77
C GLY A 10 8.23 4.68 -4.51
N LEU A 11 9.52 4.49 -4.18
CA LEU A 11 9.95 3.75 -2.98
C LEU A 11 9.43 4.38 -1.68
N LEU A 12 9.46 5.71 -1.58
CA LEU A 12 8.92 6.45 -0.43
C LEU A 12 7.40 6.22 -0.30
N LYS A 13 6.68 6.27 -1.42
CA LYS A 13 5.23 6.08 -1.48
C LYS A 13 4.83 4.65 -1.12
N LEU A 14 5.60 3.66 -1.59
CA LEU A 14 5.49 2.26 -1.22
C LEU A 14 5.77 2.04 0.28
N ALA A 15 6.84 2.63 0.82
CA ALA A 15 7.19 2.51 2.24
C ALA A 15 6.13 3.13 3.16
N PHE A 16 5.64 4.32 2.80
CA PHE A 16 4.57 4.98 3.54
C PHE A 16 3.26 4.19 3.47
N LEU A 17 2.92 3.67 2.29
CA LEU A 17 1.74 2.83 2.12
C LEU A 17 1.85 1.56 2.99
N ASN A 18 3.01 0.90 2.99
CA ASN A 18 3.26 -0.31 3.79
C ASN A 18 3.14 -0.02 5.29
N TRP A 19 3.70 1.10 5.76
CA TRP A 19 3.60 1.51 7.18
C TRP A 19 2.17 1.82 7.62
N VAL A 20 1.42 2.59 6.82
CA VAL A 20 -0.01 2.87 7.09
C VAL A 20 -0.80 1.58 7.11
N PHE A 21 -0.49 0.67 6.19
CA PHE A 21 -1.21 -0.56 6.03
C PHE A 21 -0.94 -1.56 7.16
N ASP A 22 0.32 -1.69 7.59
CA ASP A 22 0.73 -2.46 8.75
C ASP A 22 0.06 -1.94 10.04
N TRP A 23 0.04 -0.62 10.24
CA TRP A 23 -0.69 0.00 11.35
C TRP A 23 -2.20 -0.29 11.33
N LEU A 24 -2.82 -0.17 10.15
CA LEU A 24 -4.25 -0.42 9.97
C LEU A 24 -4.57 -1.90 10.15
N GLN A 25 -3.69 -2.80 9.69
CA GLN A 25 -3.83 -4.24 9.83
C GLN A 25 -3.55 -4.71 11.26
N GLU A 26 -2.69 -4.04 12.02
CA GLU A 26 -2.48 -4.33 13.46
C GLU A 26 -3.66 -3.85 14.33
N ARG A 27 -4.34 -2.78 13.91
CA ARG A 27 -5.50 -2.19 14.59
C ARG A 27 -6.84 -2.82 14.20
N PHE A 28 -7.04 -3.15 12.93
CA PHE A 28 -8.30 -3.65 12.36
C PHE A 28 -8.19 -5.04 11.73
N GLY A 29 -6.99 -5.55 11.52
CA GLY A 29 -6.75 -6.84 10.87
C GLY A 29 -6.82 -8.04 11.81
N PHE A 30 -6.63 -9.20 11.20
CA PHE A 30 -6.91 -10.56 11.69
C PHE A 30 -6.88 -10.75 13.21
N GLY A 31 -8.03 -11.15 13.77
CA GLY A 31 -8.10 -11.74 15.12
C GLY A 31 -8.37 -10.79 16.29
N ARG A 32 -8.66 -9.50 16.07
CA ARG A 32 -8.97 -8.53 17.16
C ARG A 32 -10.42 -8.04 17.27
N GLY A 33 -11.36 -8.63 16.54
CA GLY A 33 -12.78 -8.24 16.57
C GLY A 33 -13.74 -9.38 16.86
N VAL A 34 -14.68 -9.15 17.76
CA VAL A 34 -15.82 -10.04 18.07
C VAL A 34 -16.68 -10.20 16.81
N SER A 35 -16.71 -11.43 16.29
CA SER A 35 -17.74 -12.03 15.44
C SER A 35 -17.85 -11.74 13.92
N CYS A 36 -17.39 -10.62 13.33
CA CYS A 36 -17.54 -10.44 11.86
C CYS A 36 -16.38 -9.73 11.12
N THR A 37 -15.43 -9.12 11.82
CA THR A 37 -14.38 -8.27 11.23
C THR A 37 -13.03 -8.95 11.02
N GLY A 38 -12.85 -10.18 11.53
CA GLY A 38 -11.54 -10.85 11.54
C GLY A 38 -11.05 -11.41 10.21
N CYS A 39 -11.95 -11.82 9.30
CA CYS A 39 -11.57 -12.44 8.02
C CYS A 39 -11.90 -11.54 6.81
N GLY A 40 -13.11 -10.94 6.78
CA GLY A 40 -13.54 -10.09 5.67
C GLY A 40 -12.87 -8.71 5.63
N CYS A 41 -12.75 -8.04 6.78
CA CYS A 41 -12.21 -6.68 6.85
C CYS A 41 -10.70 -6.66 6.57
N GLY A 42 -9.97 -7.67 7.07
CA GLY A 42 -8.56 -7.87 6.73
C GLY A 42 -8.32 -8.13 5.24
N ILE A 43 -9.15 -8.96 4.59
CA ILE A 43 -9.04 -9.24 3.15
C ILE A 43 -9.35 -7.99 2.30
N ILE A 44 -10.39 -7.23 2.65
CA ILE A 44 -10.75 -5.99 1.93
C ILE A 44 -9.61 -4.98 1.99
N LEU A 45 -9.03 -4.80 3.17
CA LEU A 45 -7.84 -3.97 3.33
C LEU A 45 -6.71 -4.48 2.43
N LEU A 46 -6.43 -5.79 2.44
CA LEU A 46 -5.32 -6.38 1.69
C LEU A 46 -5.47 -6.15 0.18
N ILE A 47 -6.69 -6.29 -0.34
CA ILE A 47 -7.02 -6.01 -1.73
C ILE A 47 -6.82 -4.53 -2.05
N LEU A 48 -7.27 -3.63 -1.16
CA LEU A 48 -7.08 -2.19 -1.32
C LEU A 48 -5.58 -1.84 -1.39
N PHE A 49 -4.77 -2.40 -0.48
CA PHE A 49 -3.32 -2.23 -0.50
C PHE A 49 -2.70 -2.71 -1.81
N LEU A 50 -3.10 -3.89 -2.28
CA LEU A 50 -2.59 -4.47 -3.51
C LEU A 50 -2.87 -3.55 -4.72
N ILE A 51 -4.07 -2.97 -4.80
CA ILE A 51 -4.45 -2.03 -5.86
C ILE A 51 -3.59 -0.76 -5.79
N LEU A 52 -3.42 -0.18 -4.59
CA LEU A 52 -2.61 1.03 -4.43
C LEU A 52 -1.12 0.74 -4.71
N ALA A 53 -0.59 -0.37 -4.23
CA ALA A 53 0.79 -0.79 -4.49
C ALA A 53 1.02 -1.02 -5.98
N CYS A 54 0.11 -1.72 -6.67
CA CYS A 54 0.21 -1.96 -8.11
C CYS A 54 0.12 -0.64 -8.91
N SER A 55 -0.72 0.30 -8.46
CA SER A 55 -0.82 1.66 -9.03
C SER A 55 0.48 2.47 -8.86
N VAL A 56 1.11 2.40 -7.69
CA VAL A 56 2.42 3.05 -7.46
C VAL A 56 3.51 2.37 -8.30
N ILE A 57 3.54 1.04 -8.36
CA ILE A 57 4.55 0.29 -9.12
C ILE A 57 4.45 0.55 -10.62
N THR A 58 3.23 0.57 -11.18
CA THR A 58 3.00 0.84 -12.62
C THR A 58 3.13 2.32 -12.99
N GLY A 59 2.91 3.22 -12.02
CA GLY A 59 3.08 4.66 -12.20
C GLY A 59 4.50 5.18 -11.97
N THR A 60 5.42 4.37 -11.45
CA THR A 60 6.81 4.76 -11.15
C THR A 60 7.76 4.33 -12.27
N ASP A 61 8.63 5.25 -12.70
CA ASP A 61 9.70 4.93 -13.65
C ASP A 61 10.93 4.36 -12.90
N TRP A 62 11.00 3.03 -12.78
CA TRP A 62 12.06 2.32 -12.06
C TRP A 62 13.47 2.54 -12.63
N PHE A 63 13.57 2.84 -13.92
CA PHE A 63 14.84 3.14 -14.60
C PHE A 63 15.31 4.57 -14.39
N ARG A 64 14.49 5.43 -13.76
CA ARG A 64 14.81 6.83 -13.49
C ARG A 64 15.11 6.97 -11.99
N LEU A 65 16.41 6.94 -11.64
CA LEU A 65 16.93 7.05 -10.27
C LEU A 65 16.83 8.49 -9.68
N GLY A 66 16.16 9.42 -10.37
CA GLY A 66 16.00 10.82 -9.95
C GLY A 66 14.52 11.21 -9.84
N PHE A 67 14.23 12.33 -9.15
CA PHE A 67 12.89 12.83 -8.86
C PHE A 67 12.03 13.10 -10.10
#